data_AF-A0A497MSX4-F1
#
_entry.id   AF-A0A497MSX4-F1
#
_cell.length_a   1.000
_cell.length_b   1.000
_cell.length_c   1.000
_cell.angle_alpha   90.00
_cell.angle_beta   90.00
_cell.angle_gamma   90.00
#
_symmetry.space_group_name_H-M   'P 1'
#
loop_
_entity.id
_entity.type
_entity.pdbx_description
1 polymer ?
#
loop_
_entity_poly.entity_id
_entity_poly.type
_entity_poly.pdbx_seq_one_letter_code
_entity_poly.pdbx_strand_id
1 'polypeptide(L)' 'VMPNKKLSEVKLKTVKNKFKAKDFARGASRERILLCEEIGLEREKFFEIALKSLQEIADQLGL' A
#
# COMPACT_ATOMS: atom_id res chain seq x y z
N VAL A 1 11.81 -6.43 -7.76
CA VAL A 1 12.09 -6.69 -6.33
C VAL A 1 12.77 -5.44 -5.77
N MET A 2 12.43 -4.97 -4.56
CA MET A 2 13.10 -3.81 -3.96
C MET A 2 14.44 -4.24 -3.34
N PRO A 3 15.56 -3.58 -3.65
CA PRO A 3 16.89 -4.00 -3.22
C PRO A 3 17.09 -3.89 -1.70
N ASN A 4 16.65 -2.80 -1.06
CA ASN A 4 16.90 -2.55 0.36
C ASN A 4 15.79 -3.06 1.30
N LYS A 5 14.66 -3.54 0.77
CA LYS A 5 13.47 -4.02 1.51
C LYS A 5 12.89 -3.04 2.56
N LYS A 6 13.30 -1.78 2.59
CA LYS A 6 12.80 -0.77 3.54
C LYS A 6 11.48 -0.17 3.10
N LEU A 7 10.52 -0.09 4.02
CA LEU A 7 9.23 0.52 3.73
C LEU A 7 9.31 2.05 3.50
N SER A 8 10.29 2.71 4.11
CA SER A 8 10.55 4.15 3.95
C SER A 8 10.93 4.55 2.52
N GLU A 9 11.44 3.62 1.70
CA GLU A 9 11.78 3.87 0.29
C GLU A 9 10.57 3.69 -0.65
N VAL A 10 9.47 3.14 -0.14
CA VAL A 10 8.27 2.90 -0.94
C VAL A 10 7.56 4.22 -1.22
N LYS A 11 7.33 4.47 -2.51
CA LYS A 11 6.59 5.64 -2.99
C LYS A 11 5.18 5.27 -3.40
N LEU A 12 4.26 6.21 -3.26
CA LEU A 12 2.86 6.07 -3.70
C LEU A 12 2.74 5.61 -5.16
N LYS A 13 3.59 6.12 -6.06
CA LYS A 13 3.65 5.70 -7.48
C LYS A 13 3.94 4.20 -7.63
N THR A 14 4.84 3.66 -6.81
CA THR A 14 5.18 2.22 -6.83
C THR A 14 3.99 1.38 -6.39
N VAL A 15 3.29 1.80 -5.33
CA VAL A 15 2.07 1.13 -4.84
C VAL A 15 0.99 1.13 -5.92
N LYS A 16 0.70 2.30 -6.52
CA LYS A 16 -0.27 2.44 -7.62
C LYS A 16 0.04 1.51 -8.79
N ASN A 17 1.31 1.48 -9.24
CA ASN A 17 1.74 0.63 -10.34
C ASN A 17 1.65 -0.87 -10.00
N LYS A 18 2.00 -1.23 -8.77
CA LYS A 18 2.03 -2.63 -8.31
C LYS A 18 0.66 -3.16 -7.91
N PHE A 19 -0.31 -2.31 -7.58
CA PHE A 19 -1.64 -2.73 -7.15
C PHE A 19 -2.32 -3.68 -8.15
N LYS A 20 -2.09 -3.46 -9.46
CA LYS A 20 -2.60 -4.31 -10.55
C LYS A 20 -1.91 -5.68 -10.66
N ALA A 21 -0.72 -5.86 -10.08
CA ALA A 21 0.04 -7.09 -10.18
C ALA A 21 -0.44 -8.11 -9.13
N LYS A 22 -0.89 -9.30 -9.56
CA LYS A 22 -1.48 -10.33 -8.69
C LYS A 22 -0.62 -10.68 -7.47
N ASP A 23 0.70 -10.71 -7.63
CA ASP A 23 1.65 -11.04 -6.56
C ASP A 23 1.89 -9.93 -5.53
N PHE A 24 1.49 -8.69 -5.83
CA PHE A 24 1.60 -7.60 -4.87
C PHE A 24 0.53 -7.75 -3.79
N ALA A 25 0.94 -7.67 -2.53
CA ALA A 25 0.06 -7.73 -1.36
C ALA A 25 -0.93 -8.90 -1.41
N ARG A 26 -0.48 -10.12 -1.76
CA ARG A 26 -1.34 -11.31 -1.91
C ARG A 26 -2.23 -11.63 -0.69
N GLY A 27 -1.79 -11.24 0.51
CA GLY A 27 -2.58 -11.41 1.74
C GLY A 27 -3.69 -10.38 1.93
N ALA A 28 -3.73 -9.32 1.12
CA ALA A 28 -4.74 -8.26 1.19
C ALA A 28 -5.80 -8.44 0.09
N SER A 29 -7.08 -8.33 0.47
CA SER A 29 -8.18 -8.38 -0.51
C SER A 29 -8.28 -7.06 -1.27
N ARG A 30 -8.09 -7.12 -2.60
CA ARG A 30 -8.24 -5.96 -3.49
C ARG A 30 -9.65 -5.40 -3.50
N GLU A 31 -10.65 -6.27 -3.40
CA GLU A 31 -12.06 -5.90 -3.32
C GLU A 31 -12.32 -5.06 -2.06
N ARG A 32 -11.82 -5.50 -0.90
CA ARG A 32 -11.95 -4.74 0.35
C ARG A 32 -11.25 -3.40 0.29
N ILE A 33 -10.09 -3.33 -0.35
CA ILE A 33 -9.37 -2.07 -0.56
C ILE A 33 -10.18 -1.13 -1.47
N LEU A 34 -10.89 -1.67 -2.45
CA LEU A 34 -11.69 -0.93 -3.41
C LEU A 34 -12.96 -0.32 -2.83
N LEU A 35 -13.51 -0.88 -1.75
CA LEU A 35 -14.67 -0.32 -1.04
C LEU A 35 -14.44 1.13 -0.57
N CYS A 36 -13.18 1.59 -0.49
CA CYS A 36 -12.91 3.00 -0.21
C CYS A 36 -13.58 3.94 -1.24
N GLU A 37 -13.71 3.54 -2.50
CA GLU A 37 -14.37 4.36 -3.53
C GLU A 37 -15.87 4.50 -3.29
N GLU A 38 -16.52 3.48 -2.73
CA GLU A 38 -17.96 3.48 -2.45
C GLU A 38 -18.32 4.47 -1.34
N ILE A 39 -17.40 4.74 -0.43
CA ILE A 39 -17.54 5.75 0.63
C ILE A 39 -17.02 7.13 0.21
N GLY A 40 -16.71 7.33 -1.08
CA GLY A 40 -16.22 8.60 -1.62
C GLY A 40 -14.73 8.89 -1.34
N LEU A 41 -13.95 7.89 -0.93
CA LEU A 41 -12.51 8.02 -0.77
C LEU A 41 -11.78 7.53 -2.02
N GLU A 42 -11.02 8.43 -2.65
CA GLU A 42 -10.21 8.06 -3.81
C GLU A 42 -9.13 7.04 -3.42
N ARG A 43 -8.93 6.02 -4.28
CA ARG A 43 -7.92 4.96 -4.06
C ARG A 43 -6.52 5.51 -3.84
N GLU A 44 -6.15 6.59 -4.55
CA GLU A 44 -4.84 7.20 -4.39
C GLU A 44 -4.63 7.71 -2.97
N LYS A 45 -5.67 8.34 -2.40
CA LYS A 45 -5.66 8.85 -1.03
C LYS A 45 -5.67 7.71 -0.02
N PHE A 46 -6.43 6.64 -0.28
CA PHE A 46 -6.37 5.42 0.54
C PHE A 46 -4.95 4.82 0.56
N PHE A 47 -4.31 4.69 -0.60
CA PHE A 47 -2.94 4.17 -0.69
C PHE A 47 -1.94 5.07 0.04
N GLU A 48 -2.12 6.40 -0.03
CA GLU A 48 -1.27 7.33 0.68
C GLU A 48 -1.39 7.17 2.20
N ILE A 49 -2.62 7.13 2.72
CA ILE A 49 -2.90 6.94 4.16
C ILE A 49 -2.31 5.61 4.62
N ALA A 50 -2.63 4.51 3.92
CA ALA A 50 -2.14 3.19 4.28
C ALA A 50 -0.61 3.11 4.25
N LEU A 51 0.03 3.70 3.23
CA LEU A 51 1.48 3.72 3.11
C LEU A 51 2.13 4.51 4.26
N LYS A 52 1.63 5.71 4.56
CA LYS A 52 2.15 6.55 5.66
C LYS A 52 1.98 5.86 7.00
N SER A 53 0.79 5.32 7.30
CA SER A 53 0.56 4.60 8.56
C SER A 53 1.47 3.38 8.69
N LEU A 54 1.69 2.61 7.62
CA LEU A 54 2.64 1.49 7.67
C LEU A 54 4.08 1.95 7.87
N GLN A 55 4.48 3.09 7.28
CA GLN A 55 5.82 3.67 7.47
C GLN A 55 6.06 4.13 8.91
N GLU A 56 5.04 4.68 9.57
CA GLU A 56 5.12 5.12 10.97
C GLU A 56 5.33 3.95 11.95
N ILE A 57 4.76 2.78 11.65
CA ILE A 57 4.88 1.57 12.49
C ILE A 57 5.87 0.55 11.92
N ALA A 58 6.69 0.92 10.93
CA ALA A 58 7.55 -0.01 10.20
C ALA A 58 8.51 -0.77 11.15
N ASP A 59 9.09 -0.06 12.12
CA ASP A 59 9.97 -0.64 13.14
C ASP A 59 9.25 -1.70 14.00
N GLN A 60 7.95 -1.51 14.29
CA GLN A 60 7.14 -2.45 15.05
C GLN A 60 6.78 -3.70 14.23
N LEU A 61 6.70 -3.55 12.91
CA LEU A 61 6.43 -4.63 11.96
C LEU A 61 7.71 -5.37 11.54
N GLY A 62 8.89 -4.87 11.90
CA GLY A 62 10.19 -5.39 11.45
C GLY A 62 10.47 -5.13 9.97
N LEU A 63 10.01 -3.99 9.44
CA LEU A 63 10.04 -3.60 8.02
C LEU A 63 10.80 -2.29 7.74
#